data_AF-A0A821GHL8-F1
#
_entry.id   AF-A0A821GHL8-F1
#
_cell.length_a   1.000
_cell.length_b   1.000
_cell.length_c   1.000
_cell.angle_alpha   90.00
_cell.angle_beta   90.00
_cell.angle_gamma   90.00
#
_symmetry.space_group_name_H-M   'P 1'
#
loop_
_entity.id
_entity.type
_entity.pdbx_description
1 polymer ?
#
loop_
_entity_poly.entity_id
_entity_poly.type
_entity_poly.pdbx_seq_one_letter_code
_entity_poly.pdbx_strand_id
1 'polypeptide(L)'
;MTNNVSRCPHVATIGFISSEDYLNVTQNEKCEKCDCIGPHLWLCLREGCLFVGCGSGKEKNDHSTDHEKEKAHPLQFNLTTKRIWCYVCNQEVRLNNDPQF
;
A
#
# COMPACT_ATOMS: atom_id res chain seq x y z
N MET A 1 -12.28 8.55 26.80
CA MET A 1 -11.42 7.62 26.05
C MET A 1 -11.46 8.07 24.60
N THR A 2 -10.45 8.79 24.12
CA THR A 2 -10.42 9.27 22.74
C THR A 2 -10.19 8.08 21.82
N ASN A 3 -11.29 7.54 21.26
CA ASN A 3 -11.20 6.49 20.26
C ASN A 3 -10.61 7.13 18.99
N ASN A 4 -9.29 7.09 18.91
CA ASN A 4 -8.52 7.76 17.87
C ASN A 4 -8.52 6.86 16.65
N VAL A 5 -9.56 7.01 15.82
CA VAL A 5 -9.79 6.20 14.62
C VAL A 5 -9.23 6.96 13.43
N SER A 6 -8.45 6.29 12.57
CA SER A 6 -8.04 6.85 11.28
C SER A 6 -9.25 7.44 10.54
N ARG A 7 -9.06 8.54 9.81
CA ARG A 7 -10.13 9.16 8.99
C ARG A 7 -10.55 8.29 7.80
N CYS A 8 -9.80 7.24 7.50
CA CYS A 8 -10.13 6.28 6.46
C CYS A 8 -10.81 5.06 7.09
N PRO A 9 -12.10 4.77 6.80
CA PRO A 9 -12.77 3.59 7.33
C PRO A 9 -12.16 2.28 6.79
N HIS A 10 -11.49 2.34 5.63
CA HIS A 10 -10.88 1.17 5.00
C HIS A 10 -9.66 0.63 5.76
N VAL A 11 -9.14 1.32 6.77
CA VAL A 11 -8.07 0.77 7.63
C VAL A 11 -8.49 -0.53 8.31
N ALA A 12 -9.80 -0.74 8.50
CA ALA A 12 -10.36 -2.00 8.99
C ALA A 12 -10.12 -3.19 8.04
N THR A 13 -9.71 -2.94 6.78
CA THR A 13 -9.39 -3.97 5.78
C THR A 13 -7.91 -4.33 5.75
N ILE A 14 -7.07 -3.64 6.52
CA ILE A 14 -5.65 -3.97 6.65
C ILE A 14 -5.54 -5.33 7.33
N GLY A 15 -4.89 -6.26 6.64
CA GLY A 15 -4.57 -7.56 7.19
C GLY A 15 -3.31 -7.53 8.05
N PHE A 16 -3.12 -8.61 8.81
CA PHE A 16 -1.84 -8.87 9.44
C PHE A 16 -0.80 -9.19 8.36
N ILE A 17 0.32 -8.45 8.40
CA ILE A 17 1.51 -8.72 7.59
C ILE A 17 2.61 -9.09 8.58
N SER A 18 3.14 -10.30 8.47
CA SER A 18 4.22 -10.74 9.36
C SER A 18 5.51 -9.96 9.07
N SER A 19 6.40 -9.92 10.05
CA SER A 19 7.74 -9.33 9.83
C SER A 19 8.50 -10.06 8.73
N GLU A 20 8.31 -11.37 8.60
CA GLU A 20 8.94 -12.18 7.55
C GLU A 20 8.40 -11.80 6.16
N ASP A 21 7.08 -11.69 5.99
CA ASP A 21 6.47 -11.25 4.73
C ASP A 21 6.95 -9.85 4.34
N TYR A 22 7.00 -8.94 5.31
CA TYR A 22 7.50 -7.59 5.09
C TYR A 22 8.97 -7.58 4.67
N LEU A 23 9.82 -8.39 5.32
CA LEU A 23 11.23 -8.54 4.93
C LEU A 23 11.37 -9.15 3.54
N ASN A 24 10.61 -10.19 3.22
CA ASN A 24 10.63 -10.82 1.90
C ASN A 24 10.23 -9.83 0.80
N VAL A 25 9.19 -9.02 1.02
CA VAL A 25 8.77 -7.97 0.08
C VAL A 25 9.85 -6.90 -0.07
N THR A 26 10.43 -6.44 1.04
CA THR A 26 11.45 -5.36 1.02
C THR A 26 12.83 -5.82 0.54
N GLN A 27 13.13 -7.12 0.54
CA GLN A 27 14.32 -7.67 -0.11
C GLN A 27 14.13 -7.85 -1.62
N ASN A 28 12.89 -8.08 -2.07
CA ASN A 28 12.51 -8.29 -3.46
C ASN A 28 11.70 -7.10 -3.99
N GLU A 29 12.18 -5.86 -3.78
CA GLU A 29 11.52 -4.62 -4.20
C GLU A 29 11.43 -4.48 -5.74
N LYS A 30 10.52 -5.24 -6.33
CA LYS A 30 10.19 -5.28 -7.76
C LYS A 30 8.67 -5.42 -7.93
N CYS A 31 8.13 -4.88 -9.00
CA CYS A 31 6.76 -5.18 -9.39
C CYS A 31 6.60 -6.66 -9.78
N GLU A 32 5.49 -7.29 -9.39
CA GLU A 32 5.20 -8.68 -9.77
C GLU A 32 4.74 -8.86 -11.22
N LYS A 33 4.27 -7.78 -11.87
CA LYS A 33 3.76 -7.82 -13.26
C LYS A 33 4.76 -7.28 -14.30
N CYS A 34 5.85 -6.63 -13.91
CA CYS A 34 6.87 -6.10 -14.84
C CYS A 34 8.25 -5.94 -14.19
N ASP A 35 9.22 -5.47 -14.97
CA ASP A 35 10.59 -5.27 -14.50
C ASP A 35 10.85 -3.95 -13.76
N CYS A 36 9.80 -3.20 -13.40
CA CYS A 36 9.94 -1.97 -12.63
C CYS A 36 10.50 -2.27 -11.24
N ILE A 37 11.57 -1.56 -10.91
CA ILE A 37 12.26 -1.55 -9.61
C ILE A 37 12.41 -0.11 -9.11
N GLY A 38 12.69 0.05 -7.82
CA GLY A 38 13.03 1.35 -7.25
C GLY A 38 11.80 2.12 -6.70
N PRO A 39 11.80 3.46 -6.76
CA PRO A 39 10.76 4.25 -6.11
C PRO A 39 9.40 4.01 -6.78
N HIS A 40 8.32 4.13 -6.00
CA HIS A 40 6.92 3.95 -6.44
C HIS A 40 6.41 2.50 -6.53
N LEU A 41 6.99 1.58 -5.76
CA LEU A 41 6.38 0.28 -5.50
C LEU A 41 5.37 0.35 -4.35
N TRP A 42 4.24 -0.34 -4.54
CA TRP A 42 3.09 -0.30 -3.66
C TRP A 42 2.70 -1.72 -3.26
N LEU A 43 2.84 -2.02 -1.96
CA LEU A 43 2.44 -3.26 -1.34
C LEU A 43 0.95 -3.22 -0.97
N CYS A 44 0.17 -4.18 -1.42
CA CYS A 44 -1.21 -4.34 -1.01
C CYS A 44 -1.32 -4.71 0.48
N LEU A 45 -2.14 -3.98 1.23
CA LEU A 45 -2.34 -4.21 2.67
C LEU A 45 -3.48 -5.16 3.01
N ARG A 46 -4.14 -5.76 2.01
CA ARG A 46 -5.18 -6.77 2.26
C ARG A 46 -4.55 -8.04 2.81
N GLU A 47 -5.20 -8.63 3.82
CA GLU A 47 -4.79 -9.90 4.43
C GLU A 47 -4.52 -10.99 3.37
N GLY A 48 -3.33 -11.60 3.46
CA GLY A 48 -2.89 -12.67 2.56
C GLY A 48 -2.61 -12.25 1.11
N CYS A 49 -2.70 -10.97 0.76
CA CYS A 49 -2.51 -10.54 -0.63
C CYS A 49 -1.04 -10.32 -0.99
N LEU A 50 -0.31 -9.54 -0.19
CA LEU A 50 1.12 -9.20 -0.36
C LEU A 50 1.58 -8.70 -1.74
N PHE A 51 0.64 -8.40 -2.64
CA PHE A 51 0.94 -8.01 -4.02
C PHE A 51 1.76 -6.72 -4.08
N VAL A 52 2.82 -6.70 -4.87
CA VAL A 52 3.65 -5.51 -5.14
C VAL A 52 3.44 -5.01 -6.57
N GLY A 53 2.79 -3.85 -6.68
CA GLY A 53 2.55 -3.15 -7.95
C GLY A 53 3.40 -1.91 -8.12
N CYS A 54 3.83 -1.61 -9.35
CA CYS A 54 4.37 -0.28 -9.68
C CYS A 54 3.24 0.73 -9.83
N GLY A 55 3.42 1.94 -9.29
CA GLY A 55 2.50 3.06 -9.46
C GLY A 55 2.77 3.85 -10.74
N SER A 56 2.01 4.93 -10.96
CA SER A 56 2.03 5.82 -12.13
C SER A 56 3.32 6.68 -12.30
N GLY A 57 4.49 6.12 -12.01
CA GLY A 57 5.80 6.77 -12.16
C GLY A 57 6.24 6.95 -13.62
N LYS A 58 7.56 6.92 -13.87
CA LYS A 58 8.17 7.15 -15.20
C LYS A 58 7.79 6.11 -16.27
N GLU A 59 7.24 4.98 -15.87
CA GLU A 59 6.95 3.83 -16.73
C GLU A 59 5.42 3.76 -16.92
N LYS A 60 4.94 3.50 -18.14
CA LYS A 60 3.51 3.55 -18.51
C LYS A 60 2.60 2.49 -17.84
N ASN A 61 3.12 1.73 -16.88
CA ASN A 61 2.44 0.60 -16.27
C ASN A 61 2.10 0.94 -14.81
N ASP A 62 0.81 1.02 -14.49
CA ASP A 62 0.30 1.31 -13.14
C ASP A 62 -0.38 0.07 -12.57
N HIS A 63 0.41 -0.98 -12.36
CA HIS A 63 -0.06 -2.27 -11.87
C HIS A 63 -0.62 -2.20 -10.45
N SER A 64 -0.23 -1.18 -9.68
CA SER A 64 -0.85 -0.88 -8.39
C SER A 64 -2.33 -0.54 -8.56
N THR A 65 -2.63 0.43 -9.43
CA THR A 65 -4.00 0.85 -9.72
C THR A 65 -4.80 -0.24 -10.43
N ASP A 66 -4.19 -1.00 -11.34
CA ASP A 66 -4.88 -2.12 -12.01
C ASP A 66 -5.27 -3.23 -11.01
N HIS A 67 -4.38 -3.54 -10.08
CA HIS A 67 -4.66 -4.51 -9.01
C HIS A 67 -5.83 -4.06 -8.13
N GLU A 68 -5.90 -2.78 -7.76
CA GLU A 68 -7.03 -2.26 -7.00
C GLU A 68 -8.34 -2.43 -7.76
N LYS A 69 -8.38 -2.10 -9.06
CA LYS A 69 -9.58 -2.28 -9.90
C LYS A 69 -9.99 -3.75 -10.04
N GLU A 70 -9.02 -4.66 -10.16
CA GLU A 70 -9.25 -6.10 -10.34
C GLU A 70 -9.74 -6.78 -9.05
N LYS A 71 -9.23 -6.35 -7.89
CA LYS A 71 -9.44 -7.04 -6.60
C LYS A 71 -10.29 -6.26 -5.60
N ALA A 72 -10.56 -4.98 -5.85
CA ALA A 72 -11.16 -4.04 -4.91
C ALA A 72 -10.43 -4.00 -3.56
N HIS A 73 -9.08 -3.98 -3.60
CA HIS A 73 -8.23 -3.88 -2.41
C HIS A 73 -7.84 -2.42 -2.18
N PRO A 74 -8.46 -1.72 -1.21
CA PRO A 74 -8.48 -0.26 -1.21
C PRO A 74 -7.19 0.39 -0.73
N LEU A 75 -6.35 -0.34 0.02
CA LEU A 75 -5.19 0.21 0.72
C LEU A 75 -3.89 -0.40 0.24
N GLN A 76 -2.93 0.48 -0.06
CA GLN A 76 -1.59 0.10 -0.46
C GLN A 76 -0.53 0.95 0.25
N PHE A 77 0.60 0.34 0.57
CA PHE A 77 1.73 0.96 1.26
C PHE A 77 2.88 1.18 0.29
N ASN A 78 3.35 2.42 0.20
CA ASN A 78 4.50 2.75 -0.61
C ASN A 78 5.78 2.28 0.09
N LEU A 79 6.50 1.36 -0.54
CA LEU A 79 7.70 0.75 0.05
C LEU A 79 8.83 1.76 0.27
N THR A 80 8.88 2.84 -0.51
CA THR A 80 9.90 3.89 -0.41
C THR A 80 9.52 4.98 0.59
N THR A 81 8.34 5.59 0.42
CA THR A 81 7.93 6.75 1.23
C THR A 81 7.29 6.37 2.56
N LYS A 82 7.01 5.08 2.76
CA LYS A 82 6.35 4.52 3.94
C LYS A 82 4.98 5.15 4.22
N ARG A 83 4.32 5.63 3.17
CA ARG A 83 2.97 6.24 3.19
C ARG A 83 1.94 5.23 2.74
N ILE A 84 0.71 5.34 3.26
CA ILE A 84 -0.42 4.52 2.84
C ILE A 84 -1.32 5.36 1.94
N TRP A 85 -1.73 4.79 0.82
CA TRP A 85 -2.74 5.38 -0.06
C TRP A 85 -4.03 4.58 0.01
N CYS A 86 -5.16 5.28 0.06
CA CYS A 86 -6.47 4.68 -0.14
C CYS A 86 -7.02 5.09 -1.50
N TYR A 87 -7.25 4.12 -2.38
CA TYR A 87 -7.84 4.36 -3.70
C TYR A 87 -9.30 4.80 -3.60
N VAL A 88 -10.07 4.22 -2.67
CA VAL A 88 -11.49 4.58 -2.48
C VAL A 88 -11.67 5.98 -1.89
N CYS A 89 -10.84 6.37 -0.92
CA CYS A 89 -10.88 7.72 -0.35
C CYS A 89 -10.08 8.74 -1.18
N ASN A 90 -9.32 8.29 -2.18
CA ASN A 90 -8.42 9.09 -3.01
C ASN A 90 -7.49 10.01 -2.20
N GLN A 91 -6.91 9.48 -1.12
CA GLN A 91 -6.04 10.25 -0.22
C GLN A 91 -5.04 9.38 0.53
N GLU A 92 -3.99 10.02 1.04
CA GLU A 92 -3.06 9.41 2.00
C GLU A 92 -3.79 9.10 3.31
N VAL A 93 -3.54 7.91 3.84
CA VAL A 93 -4.12 7.43 5.10
C VAL A 93 -3.07 7.48 6.20
N ARG A 94 -3.48 8.03 7.35
CA ARG A 94 -2.70 8.00 8.59
C ARG A 94 -3.29 6.97 9.55
N LEU A 95 -2.47 6.03 10.00
CA LEU A 95 -2.82 5.07 11.05
C LEU A 95 -2.55 5.74 12.40
N ASN A 96 -3.52 6.53 12.87
CA ASN A 96 -3.52 7.28 14.14
C ASN A 96 -2.54 8.47 14.21
N ASN A 97 -2.79 9.38 15.16
CA ASN A 97 -2.12 10.69 15.31
C ASN A 97 -0.58 10.55 15.36
N ASP A 98 0.06 10.69 14.21
CA ASP A 98 1.37 11.32 14.13
C ASP A 98 1.11 12.82 14.31
N PRO A 99 1.48 13.43 15.46
CA PRO A 99 1.36 14.86 15.63
C PRO A 99 2.44 15.50 14.76
N GLN A 100 2.14 15.72 13.48
CA GLN A 100 2.91 16.66 12.69
C GLN A 100 2.44 18.08 13.02
N PHE A 101 2.65 18.46 14.29
CA PHE A 101 3.13 19.72 14.89
C PHE A 101 3.36 19.48 16.38
#